data_AF-A0AAW2MFJ9-F1
#
_entry.id   AF-A0AAW2MFJ9-F1
#
_cell.length_a   1.000
_cell.length_b   1.000
_cell.length_c   1.000
_cell.angle_alpha   90.00
_cell.angle_beta   90.00
_cell.angle_gamma   90.00
#
_symmetry.space_group_name_H-M   'P 1'
#
loop_
_entity.id
_entity.type
_entity.pdbx_description
1 polymer ?
#
loop_
_entity_poly.entity_id
_entity_poly.type
_entity_poly.pdbx_seq_one_letter_code
_entity_poly.pdbx_strand_id
1 'polypeptide(L)'
;MLRVKCSSQYLLASCLPECVFEGCSKTLADEELRSRLAWHLSNCFQQHTGQPPFPYCDAKSAMKICLKNLDRDVTKFILSTFLRRTPYVTSCNVRTQQVAETSRVVEDRVNTVLRYSEAVYEQSKGIAASQVELSEEIVNLRNEAVEIEKEIGKVGDAMFSKMTTLQSKADDIGNMAGTSLDKQKQLLEGQSVALEGLHFLTKFQSQALDESRVTLQKLIEFGQKQQEELLQRQKQLHQSHDHLVENSKLILAAQDYEMLNHKMLLAIMEKVNSMQRTKELLSWDTDTDSEINWSSWVDTELPEDVGLLEDPDYLLPEEVGENSSVTSSSTKRYNLRRRC
;
A
#
# COMPACT_ATOMS: atom_id res chain seq x y z
N MET A 1 28.54 -55.55 -116.71
CA MET A 1 28.73 -55.04 -115.34
C MET A 1 29.39 -53.67 -115.40
N LEU A 2 28.65 -52.66 -114.97
CA LEU A 2 29.07 -51.35 -114.42
C LEU A 2 30.32 -50.69 -115.04
N ARG A 3 30.13 -50.03 -116.19
CA ARG A 3 30.93 -48.82 -116.50
C ARG A 3 30.55 -47.78 -115.46
N VAL A 4 31.35 -47.65 -114.40
CA VAL A 4 31.26 -46.54 -113.46
C VAL A 4 31.51 -45.27 -114.29
N LYS A 5 30.44 -44.51 -114.58
CA LYS A 5 30.57 -43.12 -115.04
C LYS A 5 31.18 -42.36 -113.87
N CYS A 6 32.51 -42.30 -113.84
CA CYS A 6 33.22 -41.44 -112.92
C CYS A 6 32.84 -40.00 -113.29
N SER A 7 31.99 -39.36 -112.48
CA SER A 7 31.62 -37.96 -112.68
C SER A 7 32.90 -37.14 -112.75
N SER A 8 33.02 -36.31 -113.79
CA SER A 8 34.20 -35.46 -114.03
C SER A 8 34.61 -34.59 -112.83
N GLN A 9 33.73 -34.42 -111.83
CA GLN A 9 33.98 -33.72 -110.57
C GLN A 9 34.91 -34.48 -109.59
N TYR A 10 34.88 -35.82 -109.52
CA TYR A 10 35.70 -36.58 -108.56
C TYR A 10 37.16 -36.74 -109.01
N LEU A 11 37.39 -36.94 -110.31
CA LEU A 11 38.73 -36.94 -110.93
C LEU A 11 39.44 -35.59 -110.84
N LEU A 12 38.69 -34.54 -110.55
CA LEU A 12 39.18 -33.18 -110.41
C LEU A 12 39.68 -32.86 -109.01
N ALA A 13 39.02 -33.41 -107.98
CA ALA A 13 39.45 -33.27 -106.59
C ALA A 13 40.80 -33.95 -106.30
N SER A 14 41.18 -34.99 -107.06
CA SER A 14 42.49 -35.62 -106.96
C SER A 14 43.61 -34.88 -107.70
N CYS A 15 43.26 -34.05 -108.70
CA CYS A 15 44.20 -33.23 -109.48
C CYS A 15 44.35 -31.80 -108.94
N LEU A 16 43.40 -31.33 -108.13
CA LEU A 16 43.61 -30.16 -107.31
C LEU A 16 44.49 -30.57 -106.13
N PRO A 17 45.62 -29.90 -105.87
CA PRO A 17 46.22 -29.96 -104.55
C PRO A 17 45.12 -29.59 -103.54
N GLU A 18 45.00 -30.35 -102.44
CA GLU A 18 44.27 -29.86 -101.26
C GLU A 18 44.64 -28.39 -101.07
N CYS A 19 43.63 -27.54 -101.14
CA CYS A 19 43.77 -26.11 -101.41
C CYS A 19 45.05 -25.54 -100.80
N VAL A 20 45.96 -25.14 -101.69
CA VAL A 20 47.19 -24.39 -101.42
C VAL A 20 46.94 -23.38 -100.29
N PHE A 21 47.30 -23.75 -99.06
CA PHE A 21 47.01 -22.98 -97.85
C PHE A 21 47.89 -21.72 -97.72
N GLU A 22 48.73 -21.42 -98.71
CA GLU A 22 49.50 -20.18 -98.76
C GLU A 22 49.50 -19.63 -100.20
N GLY A 23 48.79 -18.52 -100.42
CA GLY A 23 49.00 -17.69 -101.62
C GLY A 23 48.08 -17.94 -102.82
N CYS A 24 46.94 -18.61 -102.66
CA CYS A 24 45.99 -18.79 -103.77
C CYS A 24 45.53 -17.44 -104.38
N SER A 25 45.43 -16.36 -103.59
CA SER A 25 45.16 -15.02 -104.12
C SER A 25 46.31 -14.47 -104.98
N LYS A 26 47.57 -14.70 -104.59
CA LYS A 26 48.77 -14.29 -105.34
C LYS A 26 48.93 -15.09 -106.64
N THR A 27 48.71 -16.40 -106.61
CA THR A 27 48.82 -17.29 -107.78
C THR A 27 47.72 -17.04 -108.83
N LEU A 28 46.58 -16.49 -108.41
CA LEU A 28 45.44 -16.17 -109.29
C LEU A 28 45.41 -14.72 -109.77
N ALA A 29 46.02 -13.80 -109.02
CA ALA A 29 46.16 -12.40 -109.42
C ALA A 29 47.20 -12.21 -110.53
N ASP A 30 48.24 -13.03 -110.55
CA ASP A 30 49.26 -13.01 -111.59
C ASP A 30 48.84 -13.88 -112.80
N GLU A 31 48.78 -13.28 -113.99
CA GLU A 31 48.28 -13.93 -115.20
C GLU A 31 49.19 -15.07 -115.69
N GLU A 32 50.48 -15.00 -115.41
CA GLU A 32 51.48 -16.02 -115.77
C GLU A 32 51.35 -17.24 -114.84
N LEU A 33 51.29 -17.02 -113.53
CA LEU A 33 51.07 -18.07 -112.53
C LEU A 33 49.69 -18.73 -112.71
N ARG A 34 48.66 -17.94 -113.01
CA ARG A 34 47.33 -18.45 -113.32
C ARG A 34 47.40 -19.36 -114.53
N SER A 35 48.05 -18.93 -115.61
CA SER A 35 48.19 -19.72 -116.86
C SER A 35 49.04 -21.00 -116.67
N ARG A 36 50.02 -20.98 -115.77
CA ARG A 36 50.82 -22.17 -115.40
C ARG A 36 50.06 -23.18 -114.57
N LEU A 37 49.40 -22.73 -113.51
CA LEU A 37 48.55 -23.59 -112.68
C LEU A 37 47.49 -24.28 -113.54
N ALA A 38 46.90 -23.47 -114.40
CA ALA A 38 45.96 -23.86 -115.40
C ALA A 38 46.53 -25.01 -116.27
N TRP A 39 47.72 -24.85 -116.86
CA TRP A 39 48.38 -25.91 -117.64
C TRP A 39 48.64 -27.20 -116.85
N HIS A 40 49.13 -27.10 -115.62
CA HIS A 40 49.36 -28.27 -114.76
C HIS A 40 48.06 -29.03 -114.47
N LEU A 41 46.98 -28.33 -114.12
CA LEU A 41 45.66 -28.92 -113.88
C LEU A 41 45.07 -29.58 -115.14
N SER A 42 45.36 -29.02 -116.32
CA SER A 42 44.89 -29.53 -117.60
C SER A 42 45.70 -30.75 -118.06
N ASN A 43 47.03 -30.73 -117.86
CA ASN A 43 47.91 -31.86 -118.10
C ASN A 43 47.59 -33.04 -117.16
N CYS A 44 47.38 -32.77 -115.86
CA CYS A 44 46.92 -33.78 -114.89
C CYS A 44 45.63 -34.44 -115.37
N PHE A 45 44.66 -33.65 -115.83
CA PHE A 45 43.40 -34.16 -116.34
C PHE A 45 43.58 -35.04 -117.59
N GLN A 46 44.43 -34.66 -118.55
CA GLN A 46 44.70 -35.48 -119.73
C GLN A 46 45.34 -36.82 -119.38
N GLN A 47 46.30 -36.82 -118.46
CA GLN A 47 46.92 -38.06 -117.97
C GLN A 47 45.89 -38.98 -117.31
N HIS A 48 44.97 -38.43 -116.52
CA HIS A 48 43.89 -39.18 -115.88
C HIS A 48 42.80 -39.69 -116.85
N THR A 49 42.59 -39.03 -117.98
CA THR A 49 41.65 -39.48 -119.03
C THR A 49 42.29 -40.40 -120.07
N GLY A 50 43.57 -40.74 -119.91
CA GLY A 50 44.32 -41.62 -120.81
C GLY A 50 44.73 -40.97 -122.13
N GLN A 51 44.68 -39.63 -122.22
CA GLN A 51 45.19 -38.85 -123.34
C GLN A 51 46.70 -38.59 -123.19
N PRO A 52 47.45 -38.35 -124.28
CA PRO A 52 48.87 -38.04 -124.20
C PRO A 52 49.11 -36.78 -123.37
N PRO A 53 50.18 -36.74 -122.55
CA PRO A 53 50.49 -35.57 -121.72
C PRO A 53 50.84 -34.37 -122.59
N PHE A 54 50.63 -33.17 -122.04
CA PHE A 54 51.12 -31.94 -122.67
C PHE A 54 52.64 -31.96 -122.85
N PRO A 55 53.16 -31.30 -123.89
CA PRO A 55 54.59 -31.14 -124.08
C PRO A 55 55.20 -30.42 -122.88
N TYR A 56 56.48 -30.68 -122.63
CA TYR A 56 57.19 -30.03 -121.54
C TYR A 56 57.23 -28.51 -121.78
N CYS A 57 56.82 -27.74 -120.76
CA CYS A 57 56.88 -26.29 -120.73
C CYS A 57 57.77 -25.86 -119.57
N ASP A 58 58.81 -25.07 -119.85
CA ASP A 58 59.79 -24.67 -118.85
C ASP A 58 59.18 -23.67 -117.84
N ALA A 59 59.53 -23.85 -116.55
CA ALA A 59 59.06 -23.03 -115.44
C ALA A 59 59.47 -21.54 -115.55
N LYS A 60 60.52 -21.23 -116.31
CA LYS A 60 61.06 -19.88 -116.53
C LYS A 60 60.63 -19.26 -117.86
N SER A 61 60.08 -20.05 -118.80
CA SER A 61 59.66 -19.55 -120.12
C SER A 61 58.22 -19.06 -120.12
N ALA A 62 57.93 -17.86 -120.60
CA ALA A 62 56.59 -17.26 -120.57
C ALA A 62 55.50 -18.21 -121.09
N MET A 63 54.39 -18.33 -120.35
CA MET A 63 53.39 -19.36 -120.59
C MET A 63 52.69 -19.22 -121.94
N LYS A 64 52.60 -17.98 -122.42
CA LYS A 64 52.11 -17.64 -123.76
C LYS A 64 52.91 -18.32 -124.88
N ILE A 65 54.19 -18.64 -124.66
CA ILE A 65 55.04 -19.37 -125.63
C ILE A 65 54.64 -20.85 -125.65
N CYS A 66 54.49 -21.47 -124.48
CA CYS A 66 54.07 -22.87 -124.36
C CYS A 66 52.66 -23.11 -124.95
N LEU A 67 51.75 -22.15 -124.80
CA LEU A 67 50.41 -22.21 -125.36
C LEU A 67 50.36 -22.15 -126.90
N LYS A 68 51.38 -21.57 -127.55
CA LYS A 68 51.45 -21.48 -129.03
C LYS A 68 51.91 -22.77 -129.70
N ASN A 69 52.72 -23.57 -129.01
CA ASN A 69 53.27 -24.83 -129.54
C ASN A 69 52.30 -26.00 -129.44
N LEU A 70 51.06 -25.73 -129.04
CA LEU A 70 50.03 -26.74 -128.82
C LEU A 70 49.04 -26.73 -129.99
N ASP A 71 48.67 -27.91 -130.46
CA ASP A 71 47.72 -28.06 -131.57
C ASP A 71 46.40 -27.32 -131.26
N ARG A 72 45.74 -26.78 -132.30
CA ARG A 72 44.62 -25.83 -132.17
C ARG A 72 43.46 -26.43 -131.37
N ASP A 73 43.28 -27.75 -131.45
CA ASP A 73 42.25 -28.50 -130.72
C ASP A 73 42.59 -28.72 -129.24
N VAL A 74 43.88 -28.88 -128.91
CA VAL A 74 44.34 -28.99 -127.51
C VAL A 74 44.30 -27.61 -126.84
N THR A 75 44.63 -26.55 -127.58
CA THR A 75 44.48 -25.16 -127.12
C THR A 75 43.01 -24.84 -126.81
N LYS A 76 42.08 -25.30 -127.64
CA LYS A 76 40.62 -25.18 -127.40
C LYS A 76 40.18 -25.99 -126.19
N PHE A 77 40.74 -27.19 -125.99
CA PHE A 77 40.48 -28.01 -124.81
C PHE A 77 40.97 -27.32 -123.52
N ILE A 78 42.22 -26.85 -123.48
CA ILE A 78 42.81 -26.07 -122.39
C ILE A 78 41.93 -24.87 -122.02
N LEU A 79 41.55 -24.07 -123.01
CA LEU A 79 40.71 -22.88 -122.80
C LEU A 79 39.33 -23.28 -122.27
N SER A 80 38.75 -24.36 -122.79
CA SER A 80 37.46 -24.89 -122.33
C SER A 80 37.53 -25.44 -120.90
N THR A 81 38.63 -26.06 -120.51
CA THR A 81 38.84 -26.56 -119.15
C THR A 81 39.11 -25.42 -118.16
N PHE A 82 39.76 -24.32 -118.56
CA PHE A 82 39.84 -23.12 -117.71
C PHE A 82 38.53 -22.40 -117.56
N LEU A 83 37.85 -22.12 -118.66
CA LEU A 83 36.57 -21.43 -118.64
C LEU A 83 35.50 -22.23 -117.88
N ARG A 84 35.59 -23.57 -117.87
CA ARG A 84 34.70 -24.44 -117.07
C ARG A 84 35.01 -24.45 -115.58
N ARG A 85 36.22 -24.05 -115.16
CA ARG A 85 36.73 -24.16 -113.78
C ARG A 85 36.94 -22.83 -113.07
N THR A 86 36.82 -21.70 -113.79
CA THR A 86 36.70 -20.35 -113.18
C THR A 86 35.74 -20.28 -111.99
N PRO A 87 34.53 -20.90 -111.98
CA PRO A 87 33.62 -20.80 -110.83
C PRO A 87 34.15 -21.48 -109.55
N TYR A 88 34.92 -22.57 -109.66
CA TYR A 88 35.47 -23.27 -108.50
C TYR A 88 36.61 -22.49 -107.85
N VAL A 89 37.47 -21.90 -108.67
CA VAL A 89 38.55 -21.02 -108.25
C VAL A 89 37.99 -19.77 -107.56
N THR A 90 36.91 -19.18 -108.09
CA THR A 90 36.19 -18.09 -107.44
C THR A 90 35.59 -18.52 -106.10
N SER A 91 35.00 -19.72 -106.01
CA SER A 91 34.44 -20.25 -104.75
C SER A 91 35.52 -20.50 -103.67
N CYS A 92 36.68 -21.02 -104.05
CA CYS A 92 37.82 -21.20 -103.16
C CYS A 92 38.38 -19.86 -102.66
N ASN A 93 38.44 -18.85 -103.54
CA ASN A 93 38.85 -17.50 -103.16
C ASN A 93 37.88 -16.87 -102.15
N VAL A 94 36.57 -16.97 -102.40
CA VAL A 94 35.53 -16.47 -101.47
C VAL A 94 35.63 -17.15 -100.09
N ARG A 95 35.85 -18.47 -100.04
CA ARG A 95 36.07 -19.18 -98.77
C ARG A 95 37.34 -18.73 -98.06
N THR A 96 38.44 -18.54 -98.80
CA THR A 96 39.71 -18.09 -98.22
C THR A 96 39.58 -16.68 -97.65
N GLN A 97 38.89 -15.79 -98.35
CA GLN A 97 38.60 -14.44 -97.87
C GLN A 97 37.67 -14.44 -96.66
N GLN A 98 36.66 -15.30 -96.63
CA GLN A 98 35.77 -15.47 -95.49
C GLN A 98 36.52 -15.98 -94.25
N VAL A 99 37.43 -16.94 -94.42
CA VAL A 99 38.27 -17.45 -93.32
C VAL A 99 39.20 -16.36 -92.81
N ALA A 100 39.87 -15.62 -93.69
CA ALA A 100 40.74 -14.50 -93.31
C ALA A 100 39.98 -13.42 -92.51
N GLU A 101 38.76 -13.07 -92.94
CA GLU A 101 37.91 -12.11 -92.25
C GLU A 101 37.48 -12.62 -90.86
N THR A 102 37.02 -13.87 -90.77
CA THR A 102 36.66 -14.46 -89.47
C THR A 102 37.85 -14.57 -88.52
N SER A 103 39.07 -14.80 -89.05
CA SER A 103 40.29 -14.84 -88.25
C SER A 103 40.62 -13.48 -87.66
N ARG A 104 40.48 -12.38 -88.42
CA ARG A 104 40.63 -11.01 -87.89
C ARG A 104 39.60 -10.71 -86.81
N VAL A 105 38.34 -11.08 -87.02
CA VAL A 105 37.28 -10.87 -86.02
C VAL A 105 37.56 -11.65 -84.73
N VAL A 106 38.05 -12.89 -84.84
CA VAL A 106 38.43 -13.69 -83.67
C VAL A 106 39.62 -13.06 -82.95
N GLU A 107 40.63 -12.60 -83.68
CA GLU A 107 41.81 -11.92 -83.11
C GLU A 107 41.41 -10.66 -82.32
N ASP A 108 40.57 -9.80 -82.88
CA ASP A 108 40.05 -8.61 -82.19
C ASP A 108 39.28 -8.97 -80.93
N ARG A 109 38.47 -10.05 -80.98
CA ARG A 109 37.73 -10.53 -79.80
C ARG A 109 38.67 -11.09 -78.73
N VAL A 110 39.71 -11.84 -79.12
CA VAL A 110 40.71 -12.39 -78.19
C VAL A 110 41.48 -11.26 -77.51
N ASN A 111 41.94 -10.27 -78.27
CA ASN A 111 42.63 -9.10 -77.72
C ASN A 111 41.72 -8.30 -76.76
N THR A 112 40.44 -8.17 -77.11
CA THR A 112 39.45 -7.53 -76.24
C THR A 112 39.26 -8.30 -74.93
N VAL A 113 39.14 -9.62 -74.99
CA VAL A 113 39.01 -10.49 -73.80
C VAL A 113 40.28 -10.43 -72.95
N LEU A 114 41.46 -10.46 -73.57
CA LEU A 114 42.74 -10.35 -72.85
C LEU A 114 42.80 -9.05 -72.05
N ARG A 115 42.49 -7.92 -72.68
CA ARG A 115 42.48 -6.61 -72.02
C ARG A 115 41.47 -6.54 -70.87
N TYR A 116 40.30 -7.14 -71.02
CA TYR A 116 39.33 -7.23 -69.91
C TYR A 116 39.82 -8.15 -68.79
N SER A 117 40.47 -9.27 -69.11
CA SER A 117 40.99 -10.19 -68.10
C SER A 117 42.09 -9.57 -67.25
N GLU A 118 42.96 -8.76 -67.84
CA GLU A 118 43.97 -7.97 -67.13
C GLU A 118 43.33 -6.96 -66.18
N ALA A 119 42.32 -6.22 -66.65
CA ALA A 119 41.58 -5.28 -65.81
C ALA A 119 40.87 -5.97 -64.63
N VAL A 120 40.25 -7.13 -64.87
CA VAL A 120 39.62 -7.95 -63.82
C VAL A 120 40.66 -8.47 -62.83
N TYR A 121 41.84 -8.87 -63.30
CA TYR A 121 42.92 -9.33 -62.43
C TYR A 121 43.42 -8.22 -61.49
N GLU A 122 43.70 -7.03 -62.02
CA GLU A 122 44.11 -5.89 -61.18
C GLU A 122 43.02 -5.47 -60.20
N GLN A 123 41.75 -5.51 -60.64
CA GLN A 123 40.63 -5.26 -59.74
C GLN A 123 40.54 -6.33 -58.64
N SER A 124 40.77 -7.61 -58.97
CA SER A 124 40.77 -8.70 -57.99
C SER A 124 41.86 -8.54 -56.94
N LYS A 125 43.03 -8.01 -57.34
CA LYS A 125 44.14 -7.70 -56.44
C LYS A 125 43.80 -6.55 -55.49
N GLY A 126 43.12 -5.51 -55.99
CA GLY A 126 42.58 -4.43 -55.15
C GLY A 126 41.54 -4.95 -54.15
N ILE A 127 40.63 -5.82 -54.59
CA ILE A 127 39.63 -6.45 -53.71
C ILE A 127 40.32 -7.28 -52.62
N ALA A 128 41.33 -8.08 -52.96
CA ALA A 128 42.05 -8.88 -52.00
C ALA A 128 42.78 -8.02 -50.94
N ALA A 129 43.37 -6.90 -51.35
CA ALA A 129 44.00 -5.95 -50.43
C ALA A 129 42.96 -5.33 -49.47
N SER A 130 41.84 -4.83 -49.99
CA SER A 130 40.76 -4.29 -49.16
C SER A 130 40.15 -5.34 -48.22
N GLN A 131 40.13 -6.62 -48.62
CA GLN A 131 39.61 -7.71 -47.79
C GLN A 131 40.51 -7.97 -46.56
N VAL A 132 41.82 -7.81 -46.69
CA VAL A 132 42.76 -7.93 -45.56
C VAL A 132 42.56 -6.79 -44.57
N GLU A 133 42.48 -5.55 -45.06
CA GLU A 133 42.28 -4.35 -44.23
C GLU A 133 40.95 -4.43 -43.46
N LEU A 134 39.86 -4.80 -44.13
CA LEU A 134 38.55 -5.02 -43.49
C LEU A 134 38.62 -6.13 -42.43
N SER A 135 39.37 -7.20 -42.67
CA SER A 135 39.52 -8.29 -41.71
C SER A 135 40.26 -7.83 -40.45
N GLU A 136 41.25 -6.96 -40.59
CA GLU A 136 41.97 -6.35 -39.47
C GLU A 136 41.07 -5.42 -38.65
N GLU A 137 40.30 -4.54 -39.31
CA GLU A 137 39.33 -3.68 -38.64
C GLU A 137 38.28 -4.47 -37.87
N ILE A 138 37.76 -5.58 -38.43
CA ILE A 138 36.80 -6.46 -37.75
C ILE A 138 37.41 -7.08 -36.50
N VAL A 139 38.69 -7.48 -36.54
CA VAL A 139 39.38 -8.01 -35.36
C VAL A 139 39.54 -6.93 -34.29
N ASN A 140 39.87 -5.70 -34.66
CA ASN A 140 39.98 -4.58 -33.73
C ASN A 140 38.63 -4.28 -33.06
N LEU A 141 37.55 -4.17 -33.84
CA LEU A 141 36.20 -3.98 -33.32
C LEU A 141 35.78 -5.11 -32.37
N ARG A 142 36.15 -6.35 -32.69
CA ARG A 142 35.88 -7.50 -31.82
C ARG A 142 36.61 -7.38 -30.48
N ASN A 143 37.87 -6.95 -30.49
CA ASN A 143 38.64 -6.75 -29.27
C ASN A 143 38.08 -5.61 -28.41
N GLU A 144 37.69 -4.49 -29.03
CA GLU A 144 37.02 -3.40 -28.34
C GLU A 144 35.69 -3.85 -27.72
N ALA A 145 34.91 -4.67 -28.42
CA ALA A 145 33.67 -5.24 -27.89
C ALA A 145 33.92 -6.12 -26.65
N VAL A 146 34.98 -6.94 -26.64
CA VAL A 146 35.36 -7.76 -25.47
C VAL A 146 35.74 -6.88 -24.27
N GLU A 147 36.49 -5.79 -24.47
CA GLU A 147 36.83 -4.88 -23.36
C GLU A 147 35.59 -4.14 -22.83
N ILE A 148 34.63 -3.78 -23.69
CA ILE A 148 33.35 -3.21 -23.26
C ILE A 148 32.57 -4.20 -22.39
N GLU A 149 32.46 -5.48 -22.80
CA GLU A 149 31.78 -6.52 -22.00
C GLU A 149 32.41 -6.69 -20.61
N LYS A 150 33.74 -6.61 -20.52
CA LYS A 150 34.47 -6.70 -19.26
C LYS A 150 34.20 -5.52 -18.34
N GLU A 151 34.16 -4.29 -18.86
CA GLU A 151 33.78 -3.13 -18.06
C GLU A 151 32.31 -3.18 -17.62
N ILE A 152 31.41 -3.67 -18.49
CA ILE A 152 30.00 -3.94 -18.11
C ILE A 152 29.95 -4.94 -16.95
N GLY A 153 30.76 -6.00 -16.99
CA GLY A 153 30.89 -6.96 -15.89
C GLY A 153 31.31 -6.31 -14.57
N LYS A 154 32.36 -5.49 -14.59
CA LYS A 154 32.83 -4.75 -13.40
C LYS A 154 31.76 -3.83 -12.82
N VAL A 155 31.04 -3.10 -13.68
CA VAL A 155 29.93 -2.24 -13.27
C VAL A 155 28.79 -3.08 -12.68
N GLY A 156 28.47 -4.22 -13.29
CA GLY A 156 27.49 -5.18 -12.81
C GLY A 156 27.81 -5.70 -11.40
N ASP A 157 29.04 -6.15 -11.17
CA ASP A 157 29.50 -6.65 -9.87
C ASP A 157 29.48 -5.55 -8.80
N ALA A 158 29.93 -4.34 -9.15
CA ALA A 158 29.90 -3.20 -8.24
C ALA A 158 28.45 -2.80 -7.89
N MET A 159 27.55 -2.81 -8.86
CA MET A 159 26.12 -2.56 -8.64
C MET A 159 25.51 -3.65 -7.77
N PHE A 160 25.80 -4.92 -8.02
CA PHE A 160 25.33 -6.05 -7.23
C PHE A 160 25.76 -5.91 -5.76
N SER A 161 27.04 -5.64 -5.50
CA SER A 161 27.57 -5.42 -4.15
C SER A 161 26.91 -4.24 -3.41
N LYS A 162 26.67 -3.13 -4.12
CA LYS A 162 25.94 -1.99 -3.56
C LYS A 162 24.46 -2.32 -3.29
N MET A 163 23.82 -3.06 -4.19
CA MET A 163 22.42 -3.46 -4.06
C MET A 163 22.22 -4.40 -2.87
N THR A 164 23.11 -5.38 -2.67
CA THR A 164 23.06 -6.27 -1.50
C THR A 164 23.26 -5.50 -0.19
N THR A 165 24.13 -4.49 -0.19
CA THR A 165 24.35 -3.63 0.99
C THR A 165 23.13 -2.75 1.28
N LEU A 166 22.46 -2.23 0.25
CA LEU A 166 21.24 -1.45 0.41
C LEU A 166 20.09 -2.34 0.91
N GLN A 167 19.94 -3.54 0.34
CA GLN A 167 18.94 -4.51 0.77
C GLN A 167 19.13 -4.86 2.24
N SER A 168 20.35 -5.22 2.67
CA SER A 168 20.59 -5.57 4.07
C SER A 168 20.29 -4.42 5.03
N LYS A 169 20.66 -3.18 4.66
CA LYS A 169 20.32 -1.98 5.45
C LYS A 169 18.81 -1.73 5.49
N ALA A 170 18.10 -1.95 4.40
CA ALA A 170 16.64 -1.81 4.36
C ALA A 170 15.98 -2.87 5.26
N ASP A 171 16.47 -4.10 5.25
CA ASP A 171 16.00 -5.19 6.10
C ASP A 171 16.26 -4.87 7.59
N ASP A 172 17.44 -4.37 7.94
CA ASP A 172 17.78 -3.92 9.30
C ASP A 172 16.84 -2.81 9.79
N ILE A 173 16.57 -1.81 8.93
CA ILE A 173 15.61 -0.73 9.24
C ILE A 173 14.21 -1.32 9.44
N GLY A 174 13.78 -2.24 8.57
CA GLY A 174 12.50 -2.92 8.69
C GLY A 174 12.35 -3.66 10.02
N ASN A 175 13.38 -4.42 10.42
CA ASN A 175 13.42 -5.14 11.68
C ASN A 175 13.40 -4.20 12.91
N MET A 176 14.19 -3.12 12.88
CA MET A 176 14.19 -2.12 13.94
C MET A 176 12.87 -1.36 14.04
N ALA A 177 12.26 -0.99 12.91
CA ALA A 177 10.97 -0.33 12.87
C ALA A 177 9.86 -1.25 13.40
N GLY A 178 9.85 -2.52 13.00
CA GLY A 178 8.92 -3.53 13.50
C GLY A 178 9.01 -3.70 15.02
N THR A 179 10.21 -3.94 15.54
CA THR A 179 10.42 -4.08 17.00
C THR A 179 10.10 -2.80 17.78
N SER A 180 10.36 -1.62 17.22
CA SER A 180 10.00 -0.34 17.82
C SER A 180 8.48 -0.15 17.88
N LEU A 181 7.78 -0.50 16.80
CA LEU A 181 6.32 -0.45 16.72
C LEU A 181 5.67 -1.40 17.74
N ASP A 182 6.19 -2.63 17.87
CA ASP A 182 5.72 -3.61 18.84
C ASP A 182 5.88 -3.11 20.28
N LYS A 183 7.03 -2.48 20.59
CA LYS A 183 7.25 -1.85 21.90
C LYS A 183 6.30 -0.68 22.15
N GLN A 184 6.04 0.16 21.14
CA GLN A 184 5.06 1.24 21.27
C GLN A 184 3.64 0.71 21.52
N LYS A 185 3.26 -0.39 20.86
CA LYS A 185 1.98 -1.07 21.09
C LYS A 185 1.87 -1.61 22.51
N GLN A 186 2.91 -2.28 23.02
CA GLN A 186 2.95 -2.76 24.41
C GLN A 186 2.84 -1.61 25.42
N LEU A 187 3.50 -0.48 25.15
CA LEU A 187 3.42 0.70 26.00
C LEU A 187 2.00 1.27 26.05
N LEU A 188 1.34 1.38 24.89
CA LEU A 188 -0.04 1.85 24.81
C LEU A 188 -1.00 0.93 25.56
N GLU A 189 -0.82 -0.38 25.44
CA GLU A 189 -1.60 -1.37 26.20
C GLU A 189 -1.41 -1.19 27.72
N GLY A 190 -0.15 -1.06 28.16
CA GLY A 190 0.16 -0.80 29.57
C GLY A 190 -0.43 0.51 30.09
N GLN A 191 -0.43 1.56 29.26
CA GLN A 191 -1.09 2.84 29.60
C GLN A 191 -2.60 2.71 29.71
N SER A 192 -3.25 1.92 28.85
CA SER A 192 -4.69 1.65 28.92
C SER A 192 -5.05 0.97 30.24
N VAL A 193 -4.32 -0.09 30.62
CA VAL A 193 -4.53 -0.80 31.89
C VAL A 193 -4.31 0.11 33.10
N ALA A 194 -3.27 0.95 33.07
CA ALA A 194 -3.01 1.92 34.14
C ALA A 194 -4.14 2.96 34.27
N LEU A 195 -4.69 3.42 33.13
CA LEU A 195 -5.81 4.35 33.11
C LEU A 195 -7.10 3.73 33.65
N GLU A 196 -7.38 2.47 33.30
CA GLU A 196 -8.49 1.70 33.90
C GLU A 196 -8.33 1.56 35.41
N GLY A 197 -7.11 1.28 35.89
CA GLY A 197 -6.78 1.23 37.32
C GLY A 197 -7.02 2.57 38.03
N LEU A 198 -6.63 3.70 37.41
CA LEU A 198 -6.90 5.03 37.94
C LEU A 198 -8.40 5.32 38.02
N HIS A 199 -9.17 4.99 36.97
CA HIS A 199 -10.62 5.17 36.97
C HIS A 199 -11.29 4.34 38.09
N PHE A 200 -10.84 3.11 38.31
CA PHE A 200 -11.30 2.28 39.43
C PHE A 200 -11.00 2.95 40.78
N LEU A 201 -9.77 3.44 40.99
CA LEU A 201 -9.38 4.12 42.22
C LEU A 201 -10.20 5.39 42.47
N THR A 202 -10.40 6.22 41.44
CA THR A 202 -11.24 7.43 41.54
C THR A 202 -12.67 7.07 41.92
N LYS A 203 -13.25 6.03 41.32
CA LYS A 203 -14.59 5.55 41.66
C LYS A 203 -14.66 5.03 43.10
N PHE A 204 -13.66 4.26 43.53
CA PHE A 204 -13.58 3.75 44.89
C PHE A 204 -13.48 4.89 45.92
N GLN A 205 -12.61 5.87 45.67
CA GLN A 205 -12.44 7.03 46.53
C GLN A 205 -13.72 7.89 46.62
N SER A 206 -14.40 8.12 45.50
CA SER A 206 -15.64 8.91 45.51
C SER A 206 -16.76 8.21 46.26
N GLN A 207 -16.88 6.88 46.12
CA GLN A 207 -17.84 6.09 46.88
C GLN A 207 -17.55 6.11 48.39
N ALA A 208 -16.29 5.87 48.78
CA ALA A 208 -15.90 5.90 50.20
C ALA A 208 -16.13 7.28 50.83
N LEU A 209 -15.89 8.36 50.07
CA LEU A 209 -16.16 9.72 50.53
C LEU A 209 -17.66 9.98 50.70
N ASP A 210 -18.49 9.48 49.79
CA ASP A 210 -19.95 9.60 49.89
C ASP A 210 -20.51 8.83 51.10
N GLU A 211 -20.04 7.60 51.31
CA GLU A 211 -20.42 6.77 52.45
C GLU A 211 -20.00 7.43 53.78
N SER A 212 -18.80 8.02 53.84
CA SER A 212 -18.33 8.78 55.00
C SER A 212 -19.20 10.02 55.25
N ARG A 213 -19.52 10.78 54.18
CA ARG A 213 -20.41 11.95 54.25
C ARG A 213 -21.79 11.57 54.81
N VAL A 214 -22.39 10.49 54.32
CA VAL A 214 -23.69 9.99 54.82
C VAL A 214 -23.61 9.58 56.28
N THR A 215 -22.52 8.94 56.69
CA THR A 215 -22.32 8.53 58.09
C THR A 215 -22.16 9.74 59.01
N LEU A 216 -21.39 10.74 58.61
CA LEU A 216 -21.26 12.00 59.34
C LEU A 216 -22.58 12.75 59.44
N GLN A 217 -23.37 12.77 58.37
CA GLN A 217 -24.70 13.39 58.38
C GLN A 217 -25.62 12.74 59.41
N LYS A 218 -25.65 11.39 59.45
CA LYS A 218 -26.40 10.64 60.48
C LYS A 218 -25.91 10.93 61.89
N LEU A 219 -24.60 11.12 62.10
CA LEU A 219 -24.04 11.43 63.40
C LEU A 219 -24.43 12.84 63.87
N ILE A 220 -24.42 13.82 62.95
CA ILE A 220 -24.89 15.19 63.24
C ILE A 220 -26.36 15.18 63.63
N GLU A 221 -27.21 14.49 62.86
CA GLU A 221 -28.65 14.36 63.14
C GLU A 221 -28.90 13.68 64.49
N PHE A 222 -28.16 12.60 64.78
CA PHE A 222 -28.24 11.92 66.07
C PHE A 222 -27.83 12.85 67.23
N GLY A 223 -26.72 13.59 67.08
CA GLY A 223 -26.25 14.54 68.08
C GLY A 223 -27.24 15.67 68.35
N GLN A 224 -27.85 16.24 67.31
CA GLN A 224 -28.91 17.25 67.43
C GLN A 224 -30.10 16.71 68.21
N LYS A 225 -30.58 15.51 67.85
CA LYS A 225 -31.70 14.87 68.54
C LYS A 225 -31.40 14.62 70.02
N GLN A 226 -30.21 14.13 70.34
CA GLN A 226 -29.80 13.93 71.74
C GLN A 226 -29.73 15.24 72.51
N GLN A 227 -29.25 16.32 71.88
CA GLN A 227 -29.21 17.65 72.50
C GLN A 227 -30.60 18.19 72.82
N GLU A 228 -31.57 18.02 71.91
CA GLU A 228 -32.97 18.41 72.12
C GLU A 228 -33.62 17.61 73.25
N GLU A 229 -33.41 16.29 73.29
CA GLU A 229 -33.92 15.42 74.36
C GLU A 229 -33.38 15.83 75.74
N LEU A 230 -32.08 16.16 75.82
CA LEU A 230 -31.46 16.64 77.06
C LEU A 230 -32.04 17.98 77.51
N LEU A 231 -32.24 18.93 76.59
CA LEU A 231 -32.84 20.22 76.90
C LEU A 231 -34.28 20.07 77.40
N GLN A 232 -35.05 19.17 76.79
CA GLN A 232 -36.42 18.87 77.21
C GLN A 232 -36.45 18.27 78.63
N ARG A 233 -35.56 17.32 78.93
CA ARG A 233 -35.44 16.75 80.29
C ARG A 233 -35.02 17.79 81.32
N GLN A 234 -34.09 18.68 80.97
CA GLN A 234 -33.69 19.78 81.84
C GLN A 234 -34.87 20.70 82.15
N LYS A 235 -35.70 21.02 81.16
CA LYS A 235 -36.91 21.82 81.34
C LYS A 235 -37.91 21.14 82.29
N GLN A 236 -38.16 19.83 82.12
CA GLN A 236 -39.03 19.07 83.00
C GLN A 236 -38.51 19.01 84.44
N LEU A 237 -37.20 18.84 84.60
CA LEU A 237 -36.57 18.82 85.92
C LEU A 237 -36.67 20.18 86.61
N HIS A 238 -36.49 21.28 85.86
CA HIS A 238 -36.69 22.63 86.37
C HIS A 238 -38.13 22.85 86.83
N GLN A 239 -39.12 22.48 86.01
CA GLN A 239 -40.53 22.57 86.39
C GLN A 239 -40.84 21.75 87.65
N SER A 240 -40.34 20.50 87.74
CA SER A 240 -40.52 19.67 88.92
C SER A 240 -39.84 20.27 90.16
N HIS A 241 -38.68 20.92 89.98
CA HIS A 241 -37.99 21.62 91.05
C HIS A 241 -38.80 22.83 91.53
N ASP A 242 -39.33 23.65 90.63
CA ASP A 242 -40.18 24.79 90.95
C ASP A 242 -41.43 24.36 91.74
N HIS A 243 -42.08 23.27 91.30
CA HIS A 243 -43.20 22.67 92.03
C HIS A 243 -42.80 22.20 93.43
N LEU A 244 -41.62 21.59 93.59
CA LEU A 244 -41.13 21.16 94.90
C LEU A 244 -40.85 22.34 95.83
N VAL A 245 -40.28 23.42 95.29
CA VAL A 245 -40.05 24.66 96.03
C VAL A 245 -41.38 25.23 96.50
N GLU A 246 -42.40 25.30 95.63
CA GLU A 246 -43.70 25.83 96.02
C GLU A 246 -44.39 24.96 97.08
N ASN A 247 -44.36 23.64 96.92
CA ASN A 247 -44.85 22.71 97.95
C ASN A 247 -44.12 22.90 99.29
N SER A 248 -42.80 23.12 99.27
CA SER A 248 -42.03 23.36 100.50
C SER A 248 -42.46 24.64 101.21
N LYS A 249 -42.80 25.71 100.46
CA LYS A 249 -43.33 26.95 101.05
C LYS A 249 -44.68 26.71 101.72
N LEU A 250 -45.57 25.95 101.07
CA LEU A 250 -46.88 25.62 101.63
C LEU A 250 -46.77 24.82 102.93
N ILE A 251 -45.83 23.87 102.99
CA ILE A 251 -45.56 23.10 104.22
C ILE A 251 -45.06 24.02 105.34
N LEU A 252 -44.14 24.95 105.05
CA LEU A 252 -43.66 25.91 106.04
C LEU A 252 -44.79 26.79 106.57
N ALA A 253 -45.66 27.30 105.69
CA ALA A 253 -46.83 28.09 106.10
C ALA A 253 -47.80 27.28 106.98
N ALA A 254 -48.03 26.00 106.66
CA ALA A 254 -48.84 25.11 107.48
C ALA A 254 -48.21 24.87 108.88
N GLN A 255 -46.89 24.66 108.94
CA GLN A 255 -46.17 24.52 110.22
C GLN A 255 -46.25 25.78 111.07
N ASP A 256 -46.13 26.97 110.46
CA ASP A 256 -46.26 28.25 111.16
C ASP A 256 -47.68 28.42 111.73
N TYR A 257 -48.70 28.04 110.97
CA TYR A 257 -50.09 28.04 111.44
C TYR A 257 -50.31 27.05 112.58
N GLU A 258 -49.80 25.82 112.48
CA GLU A 258 -49.88 24.82 113.56
C GLU A 258 -49.19 25.31 114.83
N MET A 259 -47.99 25.92 114.69
CA MET A 259 -47.26 26.48 115.82
C MET A 259 -48.03 27.63 116.48
N LEU A 260 -48.66 28.50 115.69
CA LEU A 260 -49.48 29.59 116.20
C LEU A 260 -50.72 29.06 116.93
N ASN A 261 -51.41 28.07 116.36
CA ASN A 261 -52.56 27.43 116.98
C ASN A 261 -52.18 26.76 118.32
N HIS A 262 -51.05 26.04 118.35
CA HIS A 262 -50.54 25.44 119.58
C HIS A 262 -50.22 26.49 120.66
N LYS A 263 -49.57 27.61 120.28
CA LYS A 263 -49.32 28.75 121.19
C LYS A 263 -50.62 29.35 121.72
N MET A 264 -51.63 29.53 120.88
CA MET A 264 -52.93 30.06 121.28
C MET A 264 -53.62 29.13 122.29
N LEU A 265 -53.63 27.81 122.04
CA LEU A 265 -54.19 26.83 122.96
C LEU A 265 -53.47 26.81 124.32
N LEU A 266 -52.14 26.90 124.33
CA LEU A 266 -51.37 27.03 125.57
C LEU A 266 -51.77 28.29 126.35
N ALA A 267 -51.86 29.44 125.68
CA ALA A 267 -52.26 30.70 126.31
C ALA A 267 -53.70 30.63 126.88
N ILE A 268 -54.64 30.02 126.14
CA ILE A 268 -56.01 29.78 126.63
C ILE A 268 -55.98 28.87 127.84
N MET A 269 -55.21 27.78 127.81
CA MET A 269 -55.11 26.83 128.92
C MET A 269 -54.50 27.49 130.17
N GLU A 270 -53.46 28.31 130.03
CA GLU A 270 -52.89 29.08 131.13
C GLU A 270 -53.92 30.03 131.75
N LYS A 271 -54.71 30.72 130.91
CA LYS A 271 -55.75 31.65 131.36
C LYS A 271 -56.95 30.94 132.00
N VAL A 272 -57.41 29.82 131.45
CA VAL A 272 -58.46 28.99 132.05
C VAL A 272 -57.99 28.44 133.40
N ASN A 273 -56.75 27.96 133.48
CA ASN A 273 -56.17 27.48 134.74
C ASN A 273 -56.03 28.61 135.78
N SER A 274 -55.70 29.84 135.38
CA SER A 274 -55.65 30.96 136.32
C SER A 274 -57.04 31.30 136.86
N MET A 275 -58.07 31.32 136.01
CA MET A 275 -59.46 31.58 136.42
C MET A 275 -60.07 30.44 137.23
N GLN A 276 -59.74 29.18 136.92
CA GLN A 276 -60.13 28.02 137.74
C GLN A 276 -59.57 28.17 139.17
N ARG A 277 -58.30 28.59 139.30
CA ARG A 277 -57.71 28.91 140.61
C ARG A 277 -58.37 30.13 141.26
N THR A 278 -58.74 31.16 140.51
CA THR A 278 -59.50 32.31 141.03
C THR A 278 -60.89 31.91 141.53
N LYS A 279 -61.56 30.98 140.84
CA LYS A 279 -62.83 30.36 141.27
C LYS A 279 -62.65 29.56 142.56
N GLU A 280 -61.57 28.80 142.68
CA GLU A 280 -61.22 28.11 143.94
C GLU A 280 -60.92 29.10 145.08
N LEU A 281 -60.42 30.31 144.78
CA LEU A 281 -60.11 31.36 145.76
C LEU A 281 -61.32 32.21 146.19
N LEU A 282 -62.34 32.36 145.33
CA LEU A 282 -63.59 33.08 145.63
C LEU A 282 -64.69 32.18 146.25
N SER A 283 -64.45 30.87 146.33
CA SER A 283 -65.39 29.85 146.81
C SER A 283 -65.52 29.75 148.34
N TRP A 284 -64.85 30.61 149.13
CA TRP A 284 -64.72 30.43 150.58
C TRP A 284 -65.50 31.40 151.48
N ASP A 285 -66.35 32.31 150.98
CA ASP A 285 -67.21 33.07 151.90
C ASP A 285 -68.58 33.46 151.30
N THR A 286 -69.62 32.87 151.89
CA THR A 286 -71.06 33.23 151.93
C THR A 286 -71.97 32.90 150.74
N ASP A 287 -73.01 32.10 151.06
CA ASP A 287 -74.13 31.66 150.23
C ASP A 287 -74.86 32.84 149.58
N THR A 288 -74.74 32.97 148.26
CA THR A 288 -75.70 33.67 147.41
C THR A 288 -75.66 33.05 146.02
N ASP A 289 -76.72 32.33 145.66
CA ASP A 289 -76.92 31.78 144.31
C ASP A 289 -76.88 32.91 143.28
N SER A 290 -75.72 33.12 142.67
CA SER A 290 -75.58 33.90 141.45
C SER A 290 -75.01 32.97 140.38
N GLU A 291 -75.88 32.53 139.47
CA GLU A 291 -75.49 31.83 138.25
C GLU A 291 -74.37 32.63 137.57
N ILE A 292 -73.20 32.02 137.44
CA ILE A 292 -72.09 32.56 136.67
C ILE A 292 -72.60 32.76 135.23
N ASN A 293 -72.78 34.02 134.85
CA ASN A 293 -73.26 34.40 133.53
C ASN A 293 -72.15 34.17 132.49
N TRP A 294 -72.16 33.00 131.84
CA TRP A 294 -71.28 32.67 130.72
C TRP A 294 -71.45 33.62 129.51
N SER A 295 -72.51 34.43 129.47
CA SER A 295 -72.79 35.40 128.39
C SER A 295 -71.89 36.64 128.46
N SER A 296 -71.24 36.92 129.60
CA SER A 296 -70.25 38.02 129.73
C SER A 296 -68.99 37.82 128.89
N TRP A 297 -68.73 36.60 128.42
CA TRP A 297 -67.62 36.29 127.51
C TRP A 297 -67.96 36.60 126.04
N VAL A 298 -69.23 36.82 125.70
CA VAL A 298 -69.68 37.08 124.33
C VAL A 298 -69.92 38.58 124.06
N ASP A 299 -70.28 39.38 125.09
CA ASP A 299 -70.71 40.79 124.93
C ASP A 299 -69.65 41.87 125.17
N THR A 300 -68.35 41.54 125.22
CA THR A 300 -67.35 42.59 124.93
C THR A 300 -67.32 42.78 123.42
N GLU A 301 -68.06 43.79 122.94
CA GLU A 301 -67.91 44.33 121.60
C GLU A 301 -66.41 44.47 121.31
N LEU A 302 -65.96 43.76 120.27
CA LEU A 302 -64.65 43.97 119.67
C LEU A 302 -64.52 45.45 119.34
N PRO A 303 -63.41 46.13 119.70
CA PRO A 303 -63.21 47.51 119.26
C PRO A 303 -63.31 47.58 117.74
N GLU A 304 -64.33 48.30 117.26
CA GLU A 304 -64.42 48.80 115.89
C GLU A 304 -63.21 49.69 115.66
N ASP A 305 -62.15 49.11 115.07
CA ASP A 305 -61.09 49.76 114.27
C ASP A 305 -59.75 49.02 114.46
N VAL A 306 -59.62 47.83 113.85
CA VAL A 306 -58.38 47.40 113.19
C VAL A 306 -58.73 46.46 112.02
N GLY A 307 -59.01 47.05 110.86
CA GLY A 307 -58.80 46.48 109.51
C GLY A 307 -59.15 45.01 109.26
N LEU A 308 -60.44 44.68 109.21
CA LEU A 308 -60.96 43.49 108.53
C LEU A 308 -61.27 43.87 107.07
N LEU A 309 -60.23 43.86 106.23
CA LEU A 309 -60.30 43.96 104.77
C LEU A 309 -59.00 43.31 104.27
N GLU A 310 -58.96 42.02 103.99
CA GLU A 310 -59.51 41.41 102.78
C GLU A 310 -59.71 39.90 103.05
N ASP A 311 -60.93 39.40 102.90
CA ASP A 311 -61.14 37.96 102.76
C ASP A 311 -60.49 37.52 101.44
N PRO A 312 -59.69 36.43 101.42
CA PRO A 312 -59.20 35.88 100.17
C PRO A 312 -60.38 35.31 99.39
N ASP A 313 -60.74 35.94 98.26
CA ASP A 313 -61.74 35.46 97.33
C ASP A 313 -61.41 34.01 96.91
N TYR A 314 -62.11 33.05 97.53
CA TYR A 314 -62.01 31.65 97.17
C TYR A 314 -62.79 31.42 95.88
N LEU A 315 -62.12 31.67 94.74
CA LEU A 315 -62.64 31.28 93.44
C LEU A 315 -62.63 29.74 93.35
N LEU A 316 -63.80 29.15 93.55
CA LEU A 316 -64.09 27.78 93.11
C LEU A 316 -64.01 27.75 91.58
N PRO A 317 -63.27 26.80 90.96
CA PRO A 317 -63.37 26.60 89.52
C PRO A 317 -64.78 26.15 89.15
N GLU A 318 -65.42 26.95 88.33
CA GLU A 318 -66.68 26.64 87.66
C GLU A 318 -66.43 25.48 86.67
N GLU A 319 -66.79 24.25 87.07
CA GLU A 319 -67.21 23.23 86.12
C GLU A 319 -68.62 23.60 85.66
N VAL A 320 -68.71 24.21 84.47
CA VAL A 320 -69.94 24.22 83.67
C VAL A 320 -69.65 23.44 82.41
N GLY A 321 -70.32 22.30 82.32
CA GLY A 321 -70.29 21.42 81.18
C GLY A 321 -71.18 21.90 80.04
N GLU A 322 -70.95 21.21 78.94
CA GLU A 322 -71.93 20.83 77.91
C GLU A 322 -72.17 21.78 76.74
N ASN A 323 -71.52 21.45 75.62
CA ASN A 323 -72.19 21.37 74.33
C ASN A 323 -71.54 20.32 73.40
N SER A 324 -72.07 19.09 73.44
CA SER A 324 -72.58 18.36 72.26
C SER A 324 -72.69 16.87 72.54
N SER A 325 -73.94 16.43 72.72
CA SER A 325 -74.35 15.04 72.66
C SER A 325 -74.54 14.61 71.20
N VAL A 326 -73.98 13.46 70.80
CA VAL A 326 -74.71 12.38 70.10
C VAL A 326 -74.02 11.04 70.43
N THR A 327 -74.82 10.16 71.00
CA THR A 327 -74.62 8.79 71.48
C THR A 327 -74.17 7.76 70.44
N SER A 328 -73.32 6.81 70.84
CA SER A 328 -73.65 5.37 70.74
C SER A 328 -72.70 4.48 71.57
N SER A 329 -73.28 3.89 72.62
CA SER A 329 -73.16 2.51 73.09
C SER A 329 -71.82 1.75 72.98
N SER A 330 -71.35 1.33 74.15
CA SER A 330 -71.09 -0.08 74.54
C SER A 330 -69.67 -0.45 75.01
N THR A 331 -69.68 -1.03 76.22
CA THR A 331 -68.76 -2.04 76.78
C THR A 331 -67.37 -1.62 77.28
N LYS A 332 -67.30 -1.54 78.61
CA LYS A 332 -66.11 -1.69 79.44
C LYS A 332 -65.26 -2.90 79.01
N ARG A 333 -63.97 -2.69 78.74
CA ARG A 333 -62.93 -3.71 78.86
C ARG A 333 -61.72 -3.12 79.59
N TYR A 334 -61.48 -3.61 80.80
CA TYR A 334 -60.23 -3.41 81.52
C TYR A 334 -59.17 -4.35 80.94
N ASN A 335 -58.05 -3.81 80.46
CA ASN A 335 -56.86 -4.58 80.13
C ASN A 335 -55.92 -4.59 81.34
N LEU A 336 -55.93 -5.69 82.10
CA LEU A 336 -54.92 -5.96 83.10
C LEU A 336 -53.61 -6.36 82.41
N ARG A 337 -52.52 -5.70 82.83
CA ARG A 337 -51.12 -5.99 82.45
C ARG A 337 -50.81 -7.49 82.52
N ARG A 338 -49.99 -7.99 81.58
CA ARG A 338 -49.14 -9.17 81.83
C ARG A 338 -47.76 -8.69 82.30
N ARG A 339 -47.36 -9.14 83.49
CA ARG A 339 -45.95 -9.27 83.90
C ARG A 339 -45.60 -10.76 83.83
N CYS A 340 -44.46 -11.04 83.21
CA CYS A 340 -43.76 -12.32 83.04
C CYS A 340 -44.45 -13.37 82.17
#